data_AF-A0A6P1U6Q3-F1
#
_entry.id   AF-A0A6P1U6Q3-F1
#
_cell.length_a   1.000
_cell.length_b   1.000
_cell.length_c   1.000
_cell.angle_alpha   90.00
_cell.angle_beta   90.00
_cell.angle_gamma   90.00
#
_symmetry.space_group_name_H-M   'P 1'
#
loop_
_entity.id
_entity.type
_entity.pdbx_description
1 polymer ?
#
loop_
_entity_poly.entity_id
_entity_poly.type
_entity_poly.pdbx_seq_one_letter_code
_entity_poly.pdbx_strand_id
1 'polypeptide(L)' 'MSKSASQPSTLSELIGAPPTELDALTAAEVAALTQAIDNTRQRQKQQLMHAMQAALSHIPALLRGPVRAILLPSRASR' A
#
# COMPACT_ATOMS: atom_id res chain seq x y z
N MET A 1 -4.63 24.43 -1.94
CA MET A 1 -4.25 23.22 -1.17
C MET A 1 -5.39 22.22 -1.26
N SER A 2 -5.47 21.46 -2.35
CA SER A 2 -6.54 20.47 -2.54
C SER A 2 -6.03 19.12 -2.08
N LYS A 3 -6.47 18.71 -0.89
CA LYS A 3 -6.27 17.38 -0.32
C LYS A 3 -6.82 16.37 -1.33
N SER A 4 -5.98 15.54 -1.94
CA SER A 4 -6.46 14.33 -2.63
C SER A 4 -7.15 13.47 -1.57
N ALA A 5 -8.47 13.58 -1.49
CA ALA A 5 -9.29 12.60 -0.82
C ALA A 5 -9.08 11.30 -1.59
N SER A 6 -8.28 10.40 -1.02
CA SER A 6 -8.17 9.03 -1.49
C SER A 6 -9.59 8.49 -1.57
N GLN A 7 -10.06 8.12 -2.77
CA GLN A 7 -11.39 7.54 -2.92
C GLN A 7 -11.53 6.36 -1.95
N PRO A 8 -12.70 6.18 -1.31
CA PRO A 8 -12.90 5.07 -0.38
C PRO A 8 -12.71 3.76 -1.14
N SER A 9 -11.64 3.04 -0.84
CA SER A 9 -11.37 1.75 -1.46
C SER A 9 -12.39 0.74 -0.98
N THR A 10 -12.96 -0.04 -1.90
CA THR A 10 -13.88 -1.12 -1.51
C THR A 10 -13.09 -2.32 -0.99
N LEU A 11 -13.72 -3.17 -0.17
CA LEU A 11 -13.07 -4.37 0.36
C LEU A 11 -12.52 -5.26 -0.78
N SER A 12 -13.26 -5.39 -1.88
CA SER A 12 -12.84 -6.16 -3.05
C SER A 12 -11.63 -5.57 -3.78
N GLU A 13 -11.50 -4.24 -3.83
CA GLU A 13 -10.28 -3.59 -4.35
C GLU A 13 -9.06 -3.85 -3.46
N LEU A 14 -9.26 -3.96 -2.14
CA LEU A 14 -8.18 -4.18 -1.20
C LEU A 14 -7.71 -5.63 -1.24
N ILE A 15 -8.60 -6.61 -1.14
CA ILE A 15 -8.21 -8.02 -0.98
C ILE A 15 -8.43 -8.90 -2.23
N GLY A 16 -9.01 -8.35 -3.30
CA GLY A 16 -9.41 -9.12 -4.47
C GLY A 16 -10.80 -9.73 -4.27
N ALA A 17 -11.04 -10.93 -4.81
CA ALA A 17 -12.30 -11.63 -4.56
C ALA A 17 -12.45 -11.90 -3.04
N PRO A 18 -13.46 -11.32 -2.37
CA PRO A 18 -13.62 -11.53 -0.95
C PRO A 18 -13.98 -13.01 -0.69
N PRO A 19 -13.39 -13.65 0.34
CA PRO A 19 -13.82 -14.97 0.77
C PRO A 19 -15.31 -14.98 1.11
N THR A 20 -16.01 -16.06 0.76
CA THR A 20 -17.46 -16.22 0.97
C THR A 20 -17.85 -16.11 2.45
N GLU A 21 -16.92 -16.42 3.36
CA GLU A 21 -17.09 -16.26 4.80
C GLU A 21 -17.33 -14.79 5.21
N LEU A 22 -16.95 -13.81 4.38
CA LEU A 22 -17.19 -12.39 4.63
C LEU A 22 -18.62 -11.96 4.29
N ASP A 23 -19.41 -12.78 3.59
CA ASP A 23 -20.83 -12.49 3.30
C ASP A 23 -21.69 -12.50 4.56
N ALA A 24 -21.21 -13.12 5.64
CA ALA A 24 -21.87 -13.11 6.95
C ALA A 24 -21.72 -11.78 7.70
N LEU A 25 -20.82 -10.89 7.25
CA LEU A 25 -20.60 -9.59 7.89
C LEU A 25 -21.69 -8.59 7.53
N THR A 26 -22.09 -7.81 8.52
CA THR A 26 -22.95 -6.65 8.29
C THR A 26 -22.22 -5.56 7.51
N ALA A 27 -22.96 -4.65 6.87
CA ALA A 27 -22.36 -3.53 6.14
C ALA A 27 -21.45 -2.65 7.02
N ALA A 28 -21.78 -2.51 8.31
CA ALA A 28 -20.96 -1.76 9.27
C ALA A 28 -19.63 -2.47 9.56
N GLU A 29 -19.64 -3.80 9.69
CA GLU A 29 -18.43 -4.61 9.91
C GLU A 29 -17.55 -4.64 8.67
N VAL A 30 -18.14 -4.74 7.48
CA VAL A 30 -17.41 -4.64 6.20
C VAL A 30 -16.71 -3.28 6.09
N ALA A 31 -17.39 -2.18 6.44
CA ALA A 31 -16.79 -0.85 6.43
C ALA A 31 -15.63 -0.73 7.43
N ALA A 32 -15.79 -1.25 8.65
CA ALA A 32 -14.75 -1.26 9.67
C ALA A 32 -13.52 -2.08 9.24
N LEU A 33 -13.74 -3.26 8.65
CA LEU A 33 -12.68 -4.11 8.12
C LEU A 33 -11.94 -3.45 6.96
N THR A 34 -12.68 -2.85 6.02
CA THR A 34 -12.13 -2.09 4.90
C THR A 34 -11.19 -0.99 5.40
N GLN A 35 -11.64 -0.20 6.37
CA GLN A 35 -10.84 0.86 6.97
C GLN A 35 -9.60 0.32 7.69
N ALA A 36 -9.72 -0.80 8.42
CA ALA A 36 -8.59 -1.42 9.11
C ALA A 36 -7.52 -1.93 8.14
N ILE A 37 -7.92 -2.52 7.02
CA ILE A 37 -7.02 -3.00 5.97
C ILE A 37 -6.32 -1.81 5.29
N ASP A 38 -7.06 -0.76 4.93
CA ASP A 38 -6.48 0.42 4.29
C ASP A 38 -5.45 1.10 5.20
N ASN A 39 -5.81 1.35 6.47
CA ASN A 39 -4.89 1.90 7.47
C ASN A 39 -3.63 1.04 7.63
N THR A 40 -3.76 -0.28 7.57
CA THR A 40 -2.63 -1.20 7.69
C THR A 40 -1.74 -1.16 6.46
N ARG A 41 -2.31 -1.12 5.25
CA ARG A 41 -1.55 -0.97 4.00
C ARG A 41 -0.79 0.35 3.94
N GLN A 42 -1.41 1.44 4.37
CA GLN A 42 -0.74 2.74 4.44
C GLN A 42 0.47 2.68 5.39
N ARG A 43 0.31 2.10 6.58
CA ARG A 43 1.42 1.89 7.54
C ARG A 43 2.52 1.00 6.98
N GLN A 44 2.16 -0.13 6.37
CA GLN A 44 3.12 -1.05 5.74
C GLN A 44 3.91 -0.36 4.62
N LYS A 45 3.23 0.42 3.76
CA LYS A 45 3.89 1.20 2.70
C LYS A 45 4.90 2.20 3.28
N GLN A 46 4.54 2.92 4.35
CA GLN A 46 5.45 3.84 5.03
C GLN A 46 6.66 3.12 5.63
N GLN A 47 6.43 2.01 6.33
CA GLN A 47 7.50 1.20 6.92
C GLN A 47 8.43 0.63 5.84
N LEU A 48 7.89 0.14 4.73
CA LEU A 48 8.67 -0.36 3.60
C LEU A 48 9.53 0.75 2.98
N MET A 49 8.96 1.96 2.81
CA MET A 49 9.72 3.12 2.30
C MET A 49 10.86 3.50 3.25
N HIS A 50 10.61 3.50 4.56
CA HIS A 50 11.63 3.77 5.55
C HIS A 50 12.75 2.70 5.53
N ALA A 51 12.39 1.43 5.54
CA ALA A 51 13.35 0.32 5.45
C ALA A 51 14.19 0.39 4.16
N MET A 52 13.56 0.74 3.04
CA MET A 52 14.27 0.94 1.77
C MET A 52 15.26 2.10 1.84
N GLN A 53 14.88 3.24 2.43
CA GLN A 53 15.79 4.37 2.61
C GLN A 53 16.98 4.00 3.49
N ALA A 54 16.74 3.28 4.58
CA ALA A 54 17.80 2.75 5.44
C ALA A 54 18.72 1.80 4.67
N ALA A 55 18.19 0.87 3.89
CA ALA A 55 18.98 -0.05 3.07
C ALA A 55 19.85 0.70 2.03
N LEU A 56 19.29 1.70 1.34
CA LEU A 56 20.02 2.51 0.36
C LEU A 56 21.12 3.37 1.01
N SER A 57 21.02 3.67 2.31
CA SER A 57 22.05 4.44 3.01
C SER A 57 23.40 3.70 3.06
N HIS A 58 23.37 2.36 3.05
CA HIS A 58 24.56 1.50 2.98
C HIS A 58 25.19 1.46 1.58
N ILE A 59 24.52 2.00 0.56
CA ILE A 59 25.01 2.05 -0.82
C ILE A 59 25.72 3.39 -1.05
N PRO A 60 26.87 3.40 -1.75
CA PRO A 60 27.53 4.64 -2.18
C PRO A 60 26.55 5.58 -2.89
N ALA A 61 26.61 6.87 -2.58
CA ALA A 61 25.61 7.86 -3.00
C ALA A 61 25.37 7.86 -4.53
N LEU A 62 26.43 7.72 -5.33
CA LEU A 62 26.37 7.68 -6.80
C LEU A 62 25.54 6.51 -7.36
N LEU A 63 25.45 5.40 -6.62
CA LEU A 63 24.76 4.19 -7.06
C LEU A 63 23.33 4.07 -6.51
N ARG A 64 22.90 4.92 -5.58
CA ARG A 64 21.57 4.84 -4.95
C ARG A 64 20.43 4.97 -5.96
N GLY A 65 20.57 5.87 -6.95
CA GLY A 65 19.58 6.08 -8.01
C GLY A 65 19.38 4.83 -8.87
N PRO A 66 20.45 4.30 -9.50
CA PRO A 66 20.40 3.07 -10.27
C PRO A 66 19.84 1.87 -9.49
N VAL A 67 20.29 1.65 -8.25
CA VAL A 67 19.81 0.52 -7.43
C VAL A 67 18.33 0.68 -7.09
N ARG A 68 17.88 1.89 -6.75
CA ARG A 68 16.47 2.17 -6.49
C ARG A 68 15.60 1.88 -7.71
N ALA A 69 16.06 2.20 -8.92
CA ALA A 69 15.31 1.96 -10.16
C ALA A 69 15.11 0.45 -10.44
N ILE A 70 16.08 -0.39 -10.07
CA ILE A 70 15.97 -1.85 -10.21
C ILE A 70 15.01 -2.43 -9.15
N LEU A 71 15.10 -1.97 -7.90
CA LEU A 71 14.28 -2.49 -6.80
C LEU A 71 12.82 -2.00 -6.84
N LEU A 72 12.58 -0.80 -7.36
CA LEU A 72 11.25 -0.21 -7.53
C LEU A 72 11.03 0.14 -9.00
N PRO A 73 10.82 -0.86 -9.87
CA PRO A 73 10.41 -0.56 -11.23
C PRO A 73 9.12 0.24 -11.18
N SER A 74 9.13 1.43 -11.80
CA SER A 74 7.91 2.21 -11.98
C SER A 74 6.91 1.31 -12.69
N ARG A 75 5.83 0.92 -12.01
CA ARG A 75 4.67 0.29 -12.64
C ARG A 75 4.01 1.34 -13.54
N ALA A 76 4.61 1.58 -14.71
CA ALA A 76 3.94 2.19 -15.84
C ALA A 76 3.23 1.08 -16.60
N SER A 77 1.93 1.26 -16.83
CA SER A 77 1.03 0.43 -17.62
C SER A 77 0.69 -0.96 -17.08
N ARG A 78 -0.44 -1.05 -16.38
CA ARG A 78 -1.55 -1.92 -16.77
C ARG A 78 -2.86 -1.37 -16.25
#